data_AF-A0A925ZIA7-F1
#
_entry.id   AF-A0A925ZIA7-F1
#
_cell.length_a   1.000
_cell.length_b   1.000
_cell.length_c   1.000
_cell.angle_alpha   90.00
_cell.angle_beta   90.00
_cell.angle_gamma   90.00
#
_symmetry.space_group_name_H-M   'P 1'
#
loop_
_entity.id
_entity.type
_entity.pdbx_description
1 polymer ?
#
loop_
_entity_poly.entity_id
_entity_poly.type
_entity_poly.pdbx_seq_one_letter_code
_entity_poly.pdbx_strand_id
1 'polypeptide(L)'
;MAGHLETMKRVLDGDYTDASEEEKTRAVKELVQVCSVAAGAVTFQPFPLVDTVLITPIQIGLVQGIGKIHGYKLDTKSILEMLGTFGASIVAQNLIMAAAKLIPFVGWVITISMGYALTWAVGEVSDHYFRNGRRVDEAELKAMFERIYKTKKAEKTEQHKADKSLRDKLDQLKRARADGLLTDEEFETKKAEILTRF
;
A
#
# COMPACT_ATOMS: atom_id res chain seq x y z
N MET A 1 -8.89 4.74 -18.22
CA MET A 1 -8.23 4.73 -16.90
C MET A 1 -6.86 5.33 -17.11
N ALA A 2 -6.57 6.51 -16.54
CA ALA A 2 -5.24 7.10 -16.64
C ALA A 2 -4.22 6.08 -16.08
N GLY A 3 -3.09 5.91 -16.77
CA GLY A 3 -2.06 4.99 -16.31
C GLY A 3 -1.50 5.46 -14.96
N HIS A 4 -1.08 4.54 -14.09
CA HIS A 4 -0.50 4.90 -12.78
C HIS A 4 0.64 5.94 -12.87
N LEU A 5 1.45 5.87 -13.93
CA LEU A 5 2.50 6.85 -14.23
C LEU A 5 1.96 8.23 -14.63
N GLU A 6 0.84 8.27 -15.34
CA GLU A 6 0.17 9.52 -15.72
C GLU A 6 -0.45 10.21 -14.51
N THR A 7 -1.05 9.44 -13.59
CA THR A 7 -1.50 9.95 -12.29
C THR A 7 -0.35 10.52 -11.48
N MET A 8 0.75 9.78 -11.35
CA MET A 8 1.93 10.27 -10.62
C MET A 8 2.49 11.53 -11.26
N LYS A 9 2.65 11.56 -12.58
CA LYS A 9 3.12 12.74 -13.31
C LYS A 9 2.20 13.93 -13.10
N ARG A 10 0.87 13.74 -13.22
CA ARG A 10 -0.11 14.80 -12.99
C ARG A 10 -0.05 15.34 -11.56
N VAL A 11 0.13 14.50 -10.55
CA VAL A 11 0.21 14.95 -9.16
C VAL A 11 1.56 15.64 -8.87
N LEU A 12 2.65 15.11 -9.40
CA LEU A 12 3.98 15.68 -9.23
C LEU A 12 4.19 16.98 -10.00
N ASP A 13 3.61 17.10 -11.19
CA ASP A 13 3.76 18.28 -12.07
C ASP A 13 2.58 19.26 -11.95
N GLY A 14 1.44 18.82 -11.40
CA GLY A 14 0.22 19.62 -11.30
C GLY A 14 0.38 20.81 -10.36
N ASP A 15 -0.16 21.95 -10.78
CA ASP A 15 -0.39 23.11 -9.92
C ASP A 15 -1.78 22.99 -9.30
N TYR A 16 -1.83 23.02 -7.97
CA TYR A 16 -3.06 22.89 -7.17
C TYR A 16 -3.45 24.21 -6.47
N THR A 17 -2.76 25.31 -6.78
CA THR A 17 -2.95 26.60 -6.13
C THR A 17 -4.38 27.13 -6.30
N ASP A 18 -4.92 27.01 -7.52
CA ASP A 18 -6.30 27.43 -7.86
C ASP A 18 -7.27 26.24 -8.02
N ALA A 19 -6.87 25.04 -7.60
CA ALA A 19 -7.70 23.85 -7.72
C ALA A 19 -8.88 23.89 -6.74
N SER A 20 -10.06 23.48 -7.22
CA SER A 20 -11.24 23.26 -6.39
C SER A 20 -11.02 22.14 -5.37
N GLU A 21 -11.79 22.15 -4.29
CA GLU A 21 -11.72 21.09 -3.26
C GLU A 21 -12.06 19.71 -3.82
N GLU A 22 -12.92 19.64 -4.85
CA GLU A 22 -13.23 18.41 -5.56
C GLU A 22 -12.03 17.88 -6.36
N GLU A 23 -11.28 18.76 -7.03
CA GLU A 23 -10.07 18.41 -7.77
C GLU A 23 -8.96 17.94 -6.82
N LYS A 24 -8.76 18.63 -5.70
CA LYS A 24 -7.81 18.20 -4.65
C LYS A 24 -8.18 16.83 -4.09
N THR A 25 -9.45 16.64 -3.73
CA THR A 25 -9.96 15.35 -3.20
C THR A 25 -9.74 14.22 -4.21
N ARG A 26 -10.01 14.46 -5.50
CA ARG A 26 -9.77 13.49 -6.56
C ARG A 26 -8.28 13.14 -6.69
N ALA A 27 -7.42 14.15 -6.74
CA ALA A 27 -5.98 13.96 -6.87
C ALA A 27 -5.39 13.17 -5.69
N VAL A 28 -5.80 13.48 -4.46
CA VAL A 28 -5.40 12.73 -3.26
C VAL A 28 -5.85 11.27 -3.38
N LYS A 29 -7.13 11.02 -3.67
CA LYS A 29 -7.67 9.66 -3.73
C LYS A 29 -6.93 8.80 -4.77
N GLU A 30 -6.64 9.37 -5.93
CA GLU A 30 -5.87 8.68 -6.96
C GLU A 30 -4.44 8.41 -6.53
N LEU A 31 -3.75 9.38 -5.94
CA LEU A 31 -2.38 9.21 -5.44
C LEU A 31 -2.32 8.10 -4.37
N VAL A 32 -3.23 8.14 -3.39
CA VAL A 32 -3.37 7.10 -2.35
C VAL A 32 -3.56 5.73 -3.00
N GLN A 33 -4.49 5.61 -3.94
CA GLN A 33 -4.76 4.34 -4.63
C GLN A 33 -3.51 3.81 -5.36
N VAL A 34 -2.82 4.65 -6.13
CA VAL A 34 -1.64 4.24 -6.91
C VAL A 34 -0.50 3.80 -5.98
N CYS A 35 -0.19 4.61 -4.97
CA CYS A 35 0.87 4.30 -4.01
C CYS A 35 0.55 3.03 -3.20
N SER A 36 -0.71 2.83 -2.79
CA SER A 36 -1.15 1.63 -2.08
C SER A 36 -1.03 0.37 -2.93
N VAL A 37 -1.41 0.42 -4.21
CA VAL A 37 -1.23 -0.70 -5.13
C VAL A 37 0.25 -1.01 -5.32
N ALA A 38 1.08 0.01 -5.57
CA ALA A 38 2.52 -0.15 -5.73
C ALA A 38 3.17 -0.76 -4.47
N ALA A 39 2.84 -0.26 -3.29
CA ALA A 39 3.36 -0.79 -2.03
C ALA A 39 2.91 -2.23 -1.77
N GLY A 40 1.63 -2.55 -2.06
CA GLY A 40 1.12 -3.91 -1.99
C GLY A 40 1.94 -4.85 -2.88
N ALA A 41 2.20 -4.46 -4.12
CA ALA A 41 3.00 -5.24 -5.07
C ALA A 41 4.45 -5.44 -4.59
N VAL A 42 5.08 -4.42 -3.99
CA VAL A 42 6.45 -4.53 -3.45
C VAL A 42 6.56 -5.59 -2.35
N THR A 43 5.51 -5.83 -1.56
CA THR A 43 5.55 -6.86 -0.52
C THR A 43 5.63 -8.29 -1.06
N PHE A 44 5.41 -8.49 -2.37
CA PHE A 44 5.51 -9.79 -3.02
C PHE A 44 6.92 -10.41 -2.94
N GLN A 45 7.95 -9.59 -2.75
CA GLN A 45 9.33 -10.07 -2.62
C GLN A 45 9.49 -11.09 -1.47
N PRO A 46 10.17 -12.24 -1.67
CA PRO A 46 10.24 -13.31 -0.68
C PRO A 46 11.21 -12.99 0.47
N PHE A 47 12.00 -11.92 0.37
CA PHE A 47 12.91 -11.47 1.41
C PHE A 47 12.14 -10.64 2.47
N PRO A 48 12.12 -11.08 3.74
CA PRO A 48 11.56 -10.29 4.84
C PRO A 48 12.32 -8.97 5.00
N LEU A 49 11.62 -7.90 5.39
CA LEU A 49 12.16 -6.56 5.70
C LEU A 49 12.75 -5.78 4.51
N VAL A 50 13.07 -6.44 3.40
CA VAL A 50 13.50 -5.77 2.15
C VAL A 50 12.38 -4.89 1.59
N ASP A 51 11.14 -5.36 1.71
CA ASP A 51 9.94 -4.60 1.35
C ASP A 51 9.81 -3.29 2.14
N THR A 52 10.18 -3.25 3.42
CA THR A 52 10.13 -2.01 4.20
C THR A 52 11.00 -0.92 3.58
N VAL A 53 12.24 -1.25 3.19
CA VAL A 53 13.18 -0.32 2.55
C VAL A 53 12.65 0.15 1.18
N LEU A 54 12.01 -0.74 0.43
CA LEU A 54 11.46 -0.43 -0.89
C LEU A 54 10.14 0.34 -0.84
N ILE A 55 9.34 0.17 0.22
CA ILE A 55 8.05 0.87 0.41
C ILE A 55 8.24 2.29 0.94
N THR A 56 9.29 2.54 1.75
CA THR A 56 9.52 3.86 2.36
C THR A 56 9.55 5.01 1.34
N PRO A 57 10.26 4.92 0.19
CA PRO A 57 10.22 5.98 -0.83
C PRO A 57 8.82 6.25 -1.38
N ILE A 58 8.00 5.20 -1.54
CA ILE A 58 6.61 5.32 -2.00
C ILE A 58 5.78 6.11 -0.99
N GLN A 59 5.93 5.81 0.30
CA GLN A 59 5.22 6.52 1.37
C GLN A 59 5.71 7.96 1.53
N ILE A 60 7.01 8.23 1.37
CA ILE A 60 7.55 9.59 1.37
C ILE A 60 6.96 10.40 0.21
N GLY A 61 6.98 9.86 -1.00
CA GLY A 61 6.42 10.52 -2.19
C GLY A 61 4.90 10.74 -2.06
N LEU A 62 4.18 9.79 -1.47
CA LEU A 62 2.76 9.93 -1.15
C LEU A 62 2.49 11.13 -0.24
N VAL A 63 3.16 11.21 0.91
CA VAL A 63 2.98 12.31 1.87
C VAL A 63 3.36 13.65 1.24
N GLN A 64 4.47 13.69 0.50
CA GLN A 64 4.92 14.88 -0.22
C GLN A 64 3.90 15.36 -1.24
N GLY A 65 3.35 14.44 -2.04
CA GLY A 65 2.33 14.74 -3.05
C GLY A 65 1.03 15.27 -2.43
N ILE A 66 0.56 14.65 -1.34
CA ILE A 66 -0.63 15.13 -0.61
C ILE A 66 -0.36 16.52 -0.01
N GLY A 67 0.81 16.73 0.59
CA GLY A 67 1.22 18.05 1.10
C GLY A 67 1.17 19.11 0.01
N LYS A 68 1.71 18.81 -1.19
CA LYS A 68 1.69 19.71 -2.35
C LYS A 68 0.27 20.04 -2.79
N ILE A 69 -0.63 19.05 -2.86
CA ILE A 69 -2.05 19.26 -3.24
C ILE A 69 -2.75 20.24 -2.28
N HIS A 70 -2.37 20.21 -1.00
CA HIS A 70 -2.88 21.14 0.02
C HIS A 70 -2.07 22.44 0.17
N GLY A 71 -1.12 22.69 -0.75
CA GLY A 71 -0.33 23.93 -0.76
C GLY A 71 0.87 23.97 0.20
N TYR A 72 1.24 22.84 0.79
CA TYR A 72 2.42 22.74 1.66
C TYR A 72 3.66 22.32 0.88
N LYS A 73 4.77 23.02 1.13
CA LYS A 73 6.11 22.58 0.74
C LYS A 73 6.74 21.87 1.93
N LEU A 74 6.94 20.56 1.81
CA LEU A 74 7.53 19.73 2.85
C LEU A 74 8.94 19.32 2.43
N ASP A 75 9.87 19.40 3.36
CA ASP A 75 11.15 18.71 3.24
C ASP A 75 11.01 17.25 3.68
N THR A 76 11.99 16.42 3.34
CA THR A 76 12.00 15.01 3.73
C THR A 76 11.96 14.83 5.25
N LYS A 77 12.55 15.76 6.00
CA LYS A 77 12.57 15.72 7.46
C LYS A 77 11.15 15.82 8.04
N SER A 78 10.35 16.79 7.59
CA SER A 78 8.96 16.98 8.03
C SER A 78 8.09 15.77 7.70
N ILE A 79 8.34 15.13 6.54
CA ILE A 79 7.64 13.91 6.14
C ILE A 79 8.01 12.74 7.07
N LEU A 80 9.30 12.58 7.39
CA LEU A 80 9.77 11.54 8.30
C LEU A 80 9.26 11.74 9.73
N GLU A 81 9.20 12.98 10.22
CA GLU A 81 8.61 13.32 11.52
C GLU A 81 7.14 12.90 11.59
N MET A 82 6.39 13.20 10.54
CA MET A 82 4.98 12.83 10.43
C MET A 82 4.77 11.32 10.31
N LEU A 83 5.59 10.62 9.52
CA LEU A 83 5.57 9.15 9.48
C LEU A 83 5.97 8.56 10.84
N GLY A 84 6.84 9.25 11.58
CA GLY A 84 7.26 8.93 12.94
C GLY A 84 6.09 8.85 13.92
N THR A 85 5.04 9.65 13.74
CA THR A 85 3.78 9.60 14.51
C THR A 85 3.17 8.19 14.50
N PHE A 86 3.32 7.44 13.41
CA PHE A 86 2.82 6.06 13.26
C PHE A 86 3.97 5.03 13.27
N GLY A 87 5.20 5.45 13.57
CA GLY A 87 6.41 4.64 13.39
C GLY A 87 6.35 3.31 14.13
N ALA A 88 5.87 3.30 15.38
CA ALA A 88 5.71 2.09 16.16
C ALA A 88 4.72 1.10 15.50
N SER A 89 3.58 1.61 15.03
CA SER A 89 2.57 0.80 14.31
C SER A 89 3.12 0.26 13.00
N ILE A 90 3.84 1.08 12.23
CA ILE A 90 4.50 0.68 10.98
C ILE A 90 5.52 -0.44 11.26
N VAL A 91 6.39 -0.27 12.26
CA VAL A 91 7.38 -1.29 12.64
C VAL A 91 6.70 -2.59 13.06
N ALA A 92 5.67 -2.51 13.92
CA ALA A 92 4.91 -3.69 14.35
C ALA A 92 4.28 -4.43 13.16
N GLN A 93 3.68 -3.71 12.20
CA GLN A 93 3.10 -4.35 11.01
C GLN A 93 4.17 -4.94 10.09
N ASN A 94 5.34 -4.31 9.95
CA ASN A 94 6.46 -4.90 9.19
C ASN A 94 6.96 -6.20 9.82
N LEU A 95 7.05 -6.29 11.15
CA LEU A 95 7.39 -7.53 11.85
C LEU A 95 6.34 -8.63 11.61
N ILE A 96 5.06 -8.26 11.65
CA ILE A 96 3.95 -9.20 11.34
C ILE A 96 4.03 -9.64 9.88
N MET A 97 4.35 -8.77 8.93
CA MET A 97 4.53 -9.13 7.52
C MET A 97 5.71 -10.08 7.35
N ALA A 98 6.85 -9.82 8.00
CA ALA A 98 8.01 -10.68 7.99
C ALA A 98 7.68 -12.09 8.52
N ALA A 99 6.92 -12.18 9.62
CA ALA A 99 6.45 -13.46 10.16
C ALA A 99 5.43 -14.13 9.23
N ALA A 100 4.50 -13.37 8.66
CA ALA A 100 3.51 -13.91 7.72
C ALA A 100 4.17 -14.52 6.49
N LYS A 101 5.26 -13.93 5.98
CA LYS A 101 6.03 -14.46 4.85
C LYS A 101 6.66 -15.83 5.10
N LEU A 102 6.77 -16.28 6.36
CA LEU A 102 7.20 -17.65 6.69
C LEU A 102 6.13 -18.70 6.38
N ILE A 103 4.87 -18.28 6.24
CA ILE A 103 3.78 -19.14 5.78
C ILE A 103 3.72 -19.01 4.26
N PRO A 104 4.24 -19.98 3.48
CA PRO A 104 4.20 -19.88 2.03
C PRO A 104 2.76 -19.74 1.55
N PHE A 105 2.58 -19.03 0.44
CA PHE A 105 1.31 -18.79 -0.23
C PHE A 105 0.33 -17.86 0.48
N VAL A 106 -0.16 -18.26 1.66
CA VAL A 106 -1.20 -17.52 2.39
C VAL A 106 -0.58 -16.27 3.00
N GLY A 107 0.65 -16.39 3.50
CA GLY A 107 1.44 -15.27 3.99
C GLY A 107 1.58 -14.15 2.97
N TRP A 108 1.88 -14.49 1.71
CA TRP A 108 2.13 -13.50 0.65
C TRP A 108 0.87 -12.74 0.24
N VAL A 109 -0.28 -13.41 0.15
CA VAL A 109 -1.57 -12.74 -0.11
C VAL A 109 -1.92 -11.77 1.04
N ILE A 110 -1.65 -12.19 2.27
CA ILE A 110 -1.85 -11.35 3.45
C ILE A 110 -0.88 -10.16 3.43
N THR A 111 0.39 -10.34 3.08
CA THR A 111 1.35 -9.24 3.04
C THR A 111 1.03 -8.21 1.95
N ILE A 112 0.50 -8.63 0.80
CA ILE A 112 0.00 -7.68 -0.23
C ILE A 112 -1.12 -6.82 0.34
N SER A 113 -2.06 -7.44 1.03
CA SER A 113 -3.18 -6.74 1.69
C SER A 113 -2.68 -5.79 2.79
N MET A 114 -1.66 -6.19 3.54
CA MET A 114 -1.04 -5.37 4.59
C MET A 114 -0.28 -4.18 4.02
N GLY A 115 0.57 -4.37 3.01
CA GLY A 115 1.34 -3.28 2.37
C GLY A 115 0.43 -2.24 1.71
N TYR A 116 -0.65 -2.71 1.07
CA TYR A 116 -1.70 -1.85 0.53
C TYR A 116 -2.38 -1.02 1.62
N ALA A 117 -2.86 -1.69 2.68
CA ALA A 117 -3.61 -1.06 3.76
C ALA A 117 -2.76 -0.09 4.57
N LEU A 118 -1.50 -0.42 4.82
CA LEU A 118 -0.55 0.42 5.54
C LEU A 118 -0.33 1.75 4.80
N THR A 119 -0.07 1.66 3.50
CA THR A 119 0.14 2.84 2.65
C THR A 119 -1.14 3.65 2.46
N TRP A 120 -2.30 2.98 2.43
CA TRP A 120 -3.60 3.67 2.38
C TRP A 120 -3.84 4.49 3.65
N ALA A 121 -3.57 3.89 4.81
CA ALA A 121 -3.72 4.55 6.10
C ALA A 121 -2.79 5.76 6.22
N VAL A 122 -1.53 5.64 5.77
CA VAL A 122 -0.61 6.80 5.68
C VAL A 122 -1.23 7.91 4.83
N GLY A 123 -1.75 7.57 3.65
CA GLY A 123 -2.34 8.54 2.73
C GLY A 123 -3.54 9.30 3.31
N GLU A 124 -4.55 8.58 3.82
CA GLU A 124 -5.76 9.19 4.38
C GLU A 124 -5.47 10.06 5.61
N VAL A 125 -4.58 9.59 6.48
CA VAL A 125 -4.20 10.36 7.68
C VAL A 125 -3.40 11.60 7.29
N SER A 126 -2.58 11.51 6.24
CA SER A 126 -1.88 12.66 5.66
C SER A 126 -2.83 13.70 5.12
N ASP A 127 -3.82 13.26 4.35
CA ASP A 127 -4.84 14.13 3.78
C ASP A 127 -5.62 14.86 4.88
N HIS A 128 -6.05 14.13 5.92
CA HIS A 128 -6.72 14.72 7.08
C HIS A 128 -5.83 15.73 7.81
N TYR A 129 -4.55 15.41 8.02
CA TYR A 129 -3.61 16.30 8.68
C TYR A 129 -3.41 17.62 7.92
N PHE A 130 -3.20 17.56 6.59
CA PHE A 130 -2.97 18.76 5.78
C PHE A 130 -4.23 19.58 5.54
N ARG A 131 -5.39 18.93 5.30
CA ARG A 131 -6.69 19.61 5.16
C ARG A 131 -7.04 20.41 6.41
N ASN A 132 -6.66 19.93 7.59
CA ASN A 132 -6.89 20.60 8.88
C ASN A 132 -5.72 21.50 9.31
N GLY A 133 -4.95 22.03 8.38
CA GLY A 133 -3.96 23.06 8.71
C GLY A 133 -2.76 22.57 9.51
N ARG A 134 -2.49 21.24 9.53
CA ARG A 134 -1.44 20.60 10.34
C ARG A 134 -1.66 20.70 11.86
N ARG A 135 -2.92 20.86 12.29
CA ARG A 135 -3.32 21.09 13.70
C ARG A 135 -4.12 19.95 14.33
N VAL A 136 -4.03 18.75 13.77
CA VAL A 136 -4.69 17.55 14.32
C VAL A 136 -3.79 16.94 15.39
N ASP A 137 -4.38 16.50 16.49
CA ASP A 137 -3.61 15.88 17.58
C ASP A 137 -3.10 14.49 17.19
N GLU A 138 -1.96 14.11 17.78
CA GLU A 138 -1.29 12.84 17.48
C GLU A 138 -2.14 11.62 17.86
N ALA A 139 -2.96 11.70 18.90
CA ALA A 139 -3.79 10.58 19.33
C ALA A 139 -4.94 10.32 18.34
N GLU A 140 -5.57 11.37 17.82
CA GLU A 140 -6.57 11.31 16.76
C GLU A 140 -5.97 10.73 15.49
N LEU A 141 -4.79 11.21 15.06
CA LEU A 141 -4.12 10.68 13.88
C LEU A 141 -3.80 9.18 14.03
N LYS A 142 -3.31 8.75 15.20
CA LYS A 142 -3.02 7.33 15.49
C LYS A 142 -4.29 6.49 15.46
N ALA A 143 -5.36 6.95 16.10
CA ALA A 143 -6.64 6.25 16.11
C ALA A 143 -7.22 6.11 14.69
N MET A 144 -7.12 7.18 13.88
CA MET A 144 -7.53 7.16 12.48
C MET A 144 -6.69 6.18 11.67
N PHE A 145 -5.36 6.20 11.82
CA PHE A 145 -4.43 5.28 11.15
C PHE A 145 -4.81 3.82 11.43
N GLU A 146 -4.96 3.44 12.70
CA GLU A 146 -5.28 2.07 13.08
C GLU A 146 -6.62 1.61 12.54
N ARG A 147 -7.64 2.46 12.60
CA ARG A 147 -8.97 2.17 12.08
C ARG A 147 -8.91 1.91 10.57
N ILE A 148 -8.31 2.82 9.83
CA ILE A 148 -8.22 2.73 8.36
C ILE A 148 -7.40 1.51 7.95
N TYR A 149 -6.26 1.28 8.61
CA TYR A 149 -5.43 0.10 8.36
C TYR A 149 -6.22 -1.19 8.54
N LYS A 150 -6.92 -1.35 9.68
CA LYS A 150 -7.73 -2.55 9.96
C LYS A 150 -8.82 -2.76 8.91
N THR A 151 -9.57 -1.71 8.58
CA THR A 151 -10.64 -1.76 7.58
C THR A 151 -10.08 -2.12 6.19
N LYS A 152 -9.06 -1.42 5.72
CA LYS A 152 -8.49 -1.63 4.37
C LYS A 152 -7.80 -2.97 4.24
N LYS A 153 -7.14 -3.46 5.29
CA LYS A 153 -6.57 -4.80 5.31
C LYS A 153 -7.65 -5.86 5.15
N ALA A 154 -8.75 -5.74 5.89
CA ALA A 154 -9.88 -6.67 5.80
C ALA A 154 -10.53 -6.64 4.42
N GLU A 155 -10.87 -5.44 3.92
CA GLU A 155 -11.45 -5.25 2.58
C GLU A 155 -10.58 -5.90 1.49
N LYS A 156 -9.27 -5.61 1.49
CA LYS A 156 -8.35 -6.12 0.47
C LYS A 156 -8.12 -7.63 0.61
N THR A 157 -8.05 -8.15 1.83
CA THR A 157 -7.94 -9.59 2.08
C THR A 157 -9.17 -10.33 1.56
N GLU A 158 -10.38 -9.82 1.82
CA GLU A 158 -11.62 -10.41 1.33
C GLU A 158 -11.75 -10.30 -0.20
N GLN A 159 -11.34 -9.17 -0.79
CA GLN A 159 -11.27 -9.05 -2.25
C GLN A 159 -10.35 -10.11 -2.87
N HIS A 160 -9.18 -10.36 -2.28
CA HIS A 160 -8.24 -11.37 -2.78
C HIS A 160 -8.79 -12.79 -2.62
N LYS A 161 -9.61 -13.05 -1.59
CA LYS A 161 -10.31 -14.34 -1.43
C LYS A 161 -11.48 -14.51 -2.40
N ALA A 162 -12.16 -13.41 -2.72
CA ALA A 162 -13.34 -13.40 -3.59
C ALA A 162 -13.00 -13.37 -5.09
N ASP A 163 -11.77 -13.04 -5.46
CA ASP A 163 -11.31 -13.08 -6.86
C ASP A 163 -11.29 -14.53 -7.37
N LYS A 164 -12.35 -14.87 -8.11
CA LYS A 164 -12.55 -16.19 -8.70
C LYS A 164 -11.45 -16.54 -9.70
N SER A 165 -10.92 -15.56 -10.45
CA SER A 165 -9.84 -15.79 -11.41
C SER A 165 -8.53 -16.13 -10.70
N LEU A 166 -8.21 -15.40 -9.63
CA LEU A 166 -7.05 -15.71 -8.79
C LEU A 166 -7.22 -17.11 -8.16
N ARG A 167 -8.39 -17.39 -7.57
CA ARG A 167 -8.69 -18.69 -6.97
C ARG A 167 -8.56 -19.84 -7.96
N ASP A 168 -9.15 -19.71 -9.14
CA ASP A 168 -9.12 -20.74 -10.18
C ASP A 168 -7.69 -21.00 -10.69
N LYS A 169 -6.90 -19.94 -10.89
CA LYS A 169 -5.48 -20.05 -11.27
C LYS A 169 -4.65 -20.73 -10.18
N LEU A 170 -4.88 -20.38 -8.91
CA LEU A 170 -4.21 -20.99 -7.77
C LEU A 170 -4.58 -22.47 -7.60
N ASP A 171 -5.85 -22.83 -7.83
CA ASP A 171 -6.32 -24.21 -7.72
C ASP A 171 -5.84 -25.08 -8.89
N GLN A 172 -5.76 -24.54 -10.12
CA GLN A 172 -5.10 -25.21 -11.25
C GLN A 172 -3.63 -25.50 -10.95
N LEU A 173 -2.92 -24.52 -10.40
CA LEU A 173 -1.52 -24.69 -10.07
C LEU A 173 -1.32 -25.79 -9.00
N LYS A 174 -2.19 -25.83 -7.98
CA LYS A 174 -2.15 -26.85 -6.92
C LYS A 174 -2.37 -28.25 -7.48
N ARG A 175 -3.31 -28.39 -8.43
CA ARG A 175 -3.57 -29.66 -9.11
C ARG A 175 -2.36 -30.10 -9.95
N ALA A 176 -1.78 -29.19 -10.74
CA ALA A 176 -0.59 -29.48 -11.52
C ALA A 176 0.60 -29.95 -10.66
N ARG A 177 0.78 -29.37 -9.46
CA ARG A 177 1.77 -29.89 -8.48
C ARG A 177 1.38 -31.27 -7.94
N ALA A 178 0.13 -31.46 -7.53
CA ALA A 178 -0.35 -32.73 -6.99
C ALA A 178 -0.24 -33.89 -8.00
N ASP A 179 -0.41 -33.58 -9.28
CA ASP A 179 -0.30 -34.51 -10.41
C ASP A 179 1.17 -34.73 -10.83
N GLY A 180 2.15 -34.13 -10.14
CA GLY A 180 3.58 -34.24 -10.44
C GLY A 180 4.02 -33.51 -11.72
N LEU A 181 3.18 -32.65 -12.29
CA LEU A 181 3.45 -31.89 -13.52
C LEU A 181 4.30 -30.64 -13.26
N LEU A 182 4.41 -30.22 -12.00
CA LEU A 182 5.27 -29.12 -11.57
C LEU A 182 6.14 -29.59 -10.42
N THR A 183 7.43 -29.26 -10.49
CA THR A 183 8.29 -29.29 -9.31
C THR A 183 7.84 -28.25 -8.30
N ASP A 184 8.26 -28.40 -7.05
CA ASP A 184 7.97 -27.41 -6.00
C ASP A 184 8.46 -26.01 -6.39
N GLU A 185 9.63 -25.92 -7.03
CA GLU A 185 10.21 -24.66 -7.51
C GLU A 185 9.41 -24.01 -8.65
N GLU A 186 8.96 -24.80 -9.63
CA GLU A 186 8.12 -24.30 -10.73
C GLU A 186 6.72 -23.91 -10.27
N PHE A 187 6.18 -24.63 -9.28
CA PHE A 187 4.93 -24.28 -8.62
C PHE A 187 5.04 -22.94 -7.88
N GLU A 188 6.10 -22.71 -7.11
CA GLU A 188 6.34 -21.42 -6.46
C GLU A 188 6.46 -20.28 -7.49
N THR A 189 7.24 -20.50 -8.56
CA THR A 189 7.51 -19.48 -9.58
C THR A 189 6.24 -19.10 -10.34
N LYS A 190 5.46 -20.07 -10.82
CA LYS A 190 4.22 -19.78 -11.55
C LYS A 190 3.16 -19.17 -10.65
N LYS A 191 3.14 -19.53 -9.36
CA LYS A 191 2.23 -18.93 -8.37
C LYS A 191 2.59 -17.48 -8.11
N ALA A 192 3.89 -17.20 -8.02
CA ALA A 192 4.42 -15.85 -7.90
C ALA A 192 3.99 -14.96 -9.07
N GLU A 193 4.11 -15.46 -10.30
CA GLU A 193 3.65 -14.78 -11.50
C GLU A 193 2.14 -14.52 -11.53
N ILE A 194 1.34 -15.44 -10.97
CA ILE A 194 -0.11 -15.25 -10.86
C ILE A 194 -0.41 -14.13 -9.86
N LEU A 195 0.21 -14.17 -8.68
CA LEU A 195 -0.04 -13.23 -7.59
C LEU A 195 0.42 -11.80 -7.91
N THR A 196 1.39 -11.61 -8.80
CA THR A 196 1.84 -10.26 -9.23
C THR A 196 0.90 -9.57 -10.23
N ARG A 197 -0.09 -10.29 -10.77
CA ARG A 197 -1.04 -9.77 -11.78
C ARG A 197 -2.39 -9.30 -11.21
N PHE A 198 -2.55 -9.31 -9.88
CA PHE A 198 -3.79 -8.94 -9.17
C PHE A 198 -3.47 -7.97 -8.02
#